data_AF-A0AA38G7F5-F1
#
_entry.id   AF-A0AA38G7F5-F1
#
_cell.length_a   1.000
_cell.length_b   1.000
_cell.length_c   1.000
_cell.angle_alpha   90.00
_cell.angle_beta   90.00
_cell.angle_gamma   90.00
#
_symmetry.space_group_name_H-M   'P 1'
#
loop_
_entity.id
_entity.type
_entity.pdbx_description
1 polymer ?
#
loop_
_entity_poly.entity_id
_entity_poly.type
_entity_poly.pdbx_seq_one_letter_code
_entity_poly.pdbx_strand_id
1 'polypeptide(L)'
;DFFNGKELCYSIKPDEVFAYGVAVQAAILSGEANDKVQYLLLLDFSPLSLGLETSGGVIEVLILRTLPYPQKRADVNGIINVSNEDKTTGQKNKIRITNDKGELSMEEIEKSGNLNITMNRAQARGDEGSSGGGYRCGGGG
;
A
#
# COMPACT_ATOMS: atom_id res chain seq x y z
N ASP A 1 15.38 29.13 2.22
CA ASP A 1 14.77 27.91 2.78
C ASP A 1 13.66 27.35 1.92
N PHE A 2 13.65 26.03 1.74
CA PHE A 2 12.75 25.28 0.86
C PHE A 2 11.27 25.30 1.30
N PHE A 3 11.00 25.51 2.59
CA PHE A 3 9.64 25.49 3.16
C PHE A 3 9.11 26.87 3.59
N ASN A 4 9.69 27.97 3.08
CA ASN A 4 9.22 29.35 3.34
C ASN A 4 9.00 29.69 4.84
N GLY A 5 9.83 29.16 5.73
CA GLY A 5 9.77 29.47 7.17
C GLY A 5 8.66 28.74 7.96
N LYS A 6 7.99 27.75 7.38
CA LYS A 6 7.06 26.90 8.13
C LYS A 6 7.81 26.01 9.13
N GLU A 7 7.32 25.94 10.36
CA GLU A 7 7.85 25.02 11.38
C GLU A 7 7.52 23.57 11.02
N LEU A 8 8.47 22.69 11.30
CA LEU A 8 8.31 21.24 11.14
C LEU A 8 7.44 20.70 12.28
N CYS A 9 6.55 19.75 11.97
CA CYS A 9 5.78 19.05 12.99
C CYS A 9 6.66 18.02 13.70
N TYR A 10 6.80 18.15 15.02
CA TYR A 10 7.54 17.20 15.86
C TYR A 10 6.62 16.38 16.80
N SER A 11 5.30 16.56 16.70
CA SER A 11 4.33 15.92 17.61
C SER A 11 4.19 14.41 17.41
N ILE A 12 4.70 13.86 16.30
CA ILE A 12 4.68 12.43 15.99
C ILE A 12 6.12 12.02 15.69
N LYS A 13 6.55 10.89 16.26
CA LYS A 13 7.89 10.39 15.99
C LYS A 13 8.00 9.78 14.59
N PRO A 14 9.14 9.94 13.90
CA PRO A 14 9.31 9.50 12.52
C PRO A 14 9.38 7.97 12.36
N ASP A 15 9.70 7.23 13.42
CA ASP A 15 9.70 5.76 13.46
C ASP A 15 8.28 5.17 13.60
N GLU A 16 7.39 5.86 14.30
CA GLU A 16 6.03 5.39 14.59
C GLU A 16 5.00 5.84 13.54
N VAL A 17 5.28 6.91 12.77
CA VAL A 17 4.32 7.50 11.82
C VAL A 17 3.81 6.52 10.77
N PHE A 18 4.67 5.61 10.30
CA PHE A 18 4.28 4.58 9.34
C PHE A 18 3.29 3.59 9.95
N ALA A 19 3.55 3.13 11.18
CA ALA A 19 2.66 2.20 11.88
C ALA A 19 1.28 2.82 12.17
N TYR A 20 1.24 4.10 12.55
CA TYR A 20 -0.02 4.82 12.71
C TYR A 20 -0.82 4.90 11.41
N GLY A 21 -0.17 5.25 10.30
CA GLY A 21 -0.82 5.30 8.98
C GLY A 21 -1.41 3.95 8.57
N VAL A 22 -0.66 2.87 8.78
CA VAL A 22 -1.13 1.50 8.51
C VAL A 22 -2.30 1.12 9.41
N ALA A 23 -2.26 1.46 10.70
CA ALA A 23 -3.35 1.16 11.64
C ALA A 23 -4.65 1.88 11.25
N VAL A 24 -4.57 3.14 10.81
CA VAL A 24 -5.73 3.90 10.31
C VAL A 24 -6.28 3.26 9.03
N GLN A 25 -5.42 2.89 8.09
CA GLN A 25 -5.85 2.22 6.85
C GLN A 25 -6.47 0.85 7.13
N ALA A 26 -5.91 0.08 8.09
CA ALA A 26 -6.47 -1.19 8.52
C ALA A 26 -7.85 -1.01 9.16
N ALA A 27 -8.04 -0.01 10.04
CA ALA A 27 -9.33 0.29 10.64
C ALA A 27 -10.40 0.67 9.60
N ILE A 28 -10.02 1.43 8.57
CA ILE A 28 -10.91 1.75 7.43
C ILE A 28 -11.32 0.47 6.67
N LEU A 29 -10.36 -0.43 6.40
CA LEU A 29 -10.62 -1.69 5.71
C LEU A 29 -11.44 -2.68 6.56
N SER A 30 -11.23 -2.68 7.88
CA SER A 30 -11.96 -3.53 8.83
C SER A 30 -13.39 -3.04 9.11
N GLY A 31 -13.76 -1.83 8.68
CA GLY A 31 -15.09 -1.26 8.91
C GLY A 31 -15.36 -0.82 10.36
N GLU A 32 -14.37 -0.93 11.25
CA GLU A 32 -14.43 -0.47 12.65
C GLU A 32 -13.98 0.99 12.77
N ALA A 33 -14.56 1.86 11.93
CA ALA A 33 -14.21 3.27 11.88
C ALA A 33 -15.13 4.11 12.80
N ASN A 34 -14.53 4.95 13.64
CA ASN A 34 -15.24 5.98 14.41
C ASN A 34 -15.80 7.06 13.47
N ASP A 35 -16.76 7.88 13.92
CA ASP A 35 -17.50 8.84 13.09
C ASP A 35 -16.62 9.82 12.30
N LYS A 36 -15.40 10.05 12.80
CA LYS A 36 -14.38 10.94 12.22
C LYS A 36 -13.54 10.30 11.11
N VAL A 37 -13.43 8.98 11.09
CA VAL A 37 -12.60 8.21 10.14
C VAL A 37 -13.38 7.88 8.86
N GLN A 38 -14.72 7.89 8.95
CA GLN A 38 -15.64 7.60 7.83
C GLN A 38 -15.46 8.52 6.62
N TYR A 39 -14.97 9.74 6.84
CA TYR A 39 -14.79 10.76 5.80
C TYR A 39 -13.36 10.86 5.26
N LEU A 40 -12.46 9.96 5.70
CA LEU A 40 -11.11 9.92 5.17
C LEU A 40 -11.12 9.21 3.80
N LEU A 41 -10.88 9.99 2.75
CA LEU A 41 -10.63 9.49 1.41
C LEU A 41 -9.13 9.44 1.18
N LEU A 42 -8.57 8.24 1.04
CA LEU A 42 -7.17 8.04 0.65
C LEU A 42 -7.09 7.90 -0.88
N LEU A 43 -6.28 8.75 -1.50
CA LEU A 43 -5.99 8.73 -2.94
C LEU A 43 -4.49 8.55 -3.14
N ASP A 44 -4.11 7.41 -3.68
CA ASP A 44 -2.72 7.11 -4.04
C ASP A 44 -2.42 7.46 -5.51
N PHE A 45 -1.13 7.67 -5.81
CA PHE A 45 -0.62 8.04 -7.13
C PHE A 45 0.44 7.07 -7.63
N SER A 46 0.48 6.85 -8.94
CA SER A 46 1.58 6.08 -9.55
C SER A 46 2.90 6.89 -9.53
N PRO A 47 3.97 6.40 -8.90
CA PRO A 47 5.26 7.10 -8.85
C PRO A 47 5.99 7.08 -10.20
N LEU A 48 5.66 6.14 -11.09
CA LEU A 48 6.32 5.96 -12.38
C LEU A 48 5.30 5.89 -13.52
N SER A 49 5.73 6.25 -14.73
CA SER A 49 4.95 5.98 -15.93
C SER A 49 5.26 4.56 -16.40
N LEU A 50 4.23 3.79 -16.73
CA LEU A 50 4.36 2.46 -17.31
C LEU A 50 4.01 2.53 -18.79
N GLY A 51 4.85 1.95 -19.64
CA GLY A 51 4.60 1.87 -21.07
C GLY A 51 5.07 0.57 -21.69
N LEU A 52 4.68 0.35 -22.94
CA LEU A 52 5.18 -0.74 -23.77
C LEU A 52 6.11 -0.16 -24.82
N GLU A 53 7.18 -0.89 -25.11
CA GLU A 53 8.06 -0.54 -26.23
C GLU A 53 7.41 -1.00 -27.54
N THR A 54 7.25 -0.06 -28.48
CA THR A 54 6.72 -0.33 -29.82
C THR A 54 7.86 -0.50 -30.83
N SER A 55 7.57 -1.15 -31.96
CA SER A 55 8.53 -1.31 -33.05
C SER A 55 9.01 0.06 -33.52
N GLY A 56 10.31 0.33 -33.37
CA GLY A 56 10.89 1.66 -33.61
C GLY A 56 11.46 2.34 -32.35
N GLY A 57 11.46 1.66 -31.20
CA GLY A 57 12.07 2.15 -29.96
C GLY A 57 11.27 3.27 -29.28
N VAL A 58 10.01 3.47 -29.69
CA VAL A 58 9.11 4.45 -29.08
C VAL A 58 8.31 3.76 -27.99
N ILE A 59 8.31 4.34 -26.79
CA ILE A 59 7.52 3.84 -25.67
C ILE A 59 6.12 4.45 -25.73
N GLU A 60 5.11 3.61 -25.84
CA GLU A 60 3.72 4.01 -25.66
C GLU A 60 3.36 3.95 -24.17
N VAL A 61 3.04 5.09 -23.57
CA VAL A 61 2.73 5.17 -22.14
C VAL A 61 1.28 4.75 -21.89
N LEU A 62 1.10 3.67 -21.13
CA LEU A 62 -0.19 3.12 -20.74
C LEU A 62 -0.70 3.65 -19.40
N ILE A 63 0.21 3.93 -18.46
CA ILE A 63 -0.10 4.53 -17.15
C ILE A 63 0.84 5.72 -16.97
N LEU A 64 0.29 6.92 -16.76
CA LEU A 64 1.09 8.12 -16.51
C LEU A 64 1.46 8.23 -15.03
N ARG A 65 2.68 8.73 -14.77
CA ARG A 65 3.06 9.23 -13.45
C ARG A 65 2.04 10.29 -13.02
N THR A 66 1.70 10.29 -11.73
CA THR A 66 0.76 11.25 -11.12
C THR A 66 -0.73 11.01 -11.40
N LEU A 67 -1.11 9.93 -12.11
CA LEU A 67 -2.52 9.56 -12.16
C LEU A 67 -2.96 8.94 -10.84
N PRO A 68 -4.16 9.31 -10.34
CA PRO A 68 -4.72 8.70 -9.15
C PRO A 68 -5.14 7.26 -9.47
N TYR A 69 -4.96 6.39 -8.49
CA TYR A 69 -5.50 5.06 -8.49
C TYR A 69 -7.00 5.10 -8.05
N PRO A 70 -7.95 4.33 -8.62
CA PRO A 70 -7.84 3.19 -9.54
C PRO A 70 -7.68 3.46 -11.03
N GLN A 71 -6.73 2.75 -11.65
CA GLN A 71 -6.55 2.70 -13.10
C GLN A 71 -7.09 1.36 -13.63
N LYS A 72 -7.65 1.34 -14.86
CA LYS A 72 -8.20 0.10 -15.46
C LYS A 72 -7.22 -1.08 -15.53
N ARG A 73 -5.91 -0.82 -15.49
CA ARG A 73 -4.84 -1.81 -15.66
C ARG A 73 -4.01 -2.08 -14.39
N ALA A 74 -4.25 -1.36 -13.29
CA ALA A 74 -3.55 -1.58 -12.03
C ALA A 74 -4.58 -1.86 -10.91
N ASP A 75 -4.14 -2.36 -9.75
CA ASP A 75 -4.92 -2.54 -8.53
C ASP A 75 -4.56 -1.48 -7.45
N VAL A 76 -5.33 -1.41 -6.34
CA VAL A 76 -5.11 -0.42 -5.24
C VAL A 76 -3.72 -0.47 -4.63
N ASN A 77 -3.02 -1.58 -4.83
CA ASN A 77 -1.68 -1.79 -4.33
C ASN A 77 -0.62 -1.42 -5.37
N GLY A 78 -1.01 -0.87 -6.53
CA GLY A 78 -0.13 -0.55 -7.65
C GLY A 78 0.30 -1.78 -8.46
N ILE A 79 -0.32 -2.94 -8.26
CA ILE A 79 -0.03 -4.18 -9.00
C ILE A 79 -0.72 -4.11 -10.37
N ILE A 80 0.04 -4.31 -11.44
CA ILE A 80 -0.48 -4.23 -12.81
C ILE A 80 -1.03 -5.60 -13.24
N ASN A 81 -2.31 -5.61 -13.59
CA ASN A 81 -2.99 -6.80 -14.08
C ASN A 81 -3.02 -6.78 -15.61
N VAL A 82 -2.28 -7.71 -16.24
CA VAL A 82 -2.27 -7.87 -17.70
C VAL A 82 -3.12 -9.07 -18.08
N SER A 83 -4.25 -8.83 -18.74
CA SER A 83 -5.11 -9.87 -19.30
C SER A 83 -5.25 -9.69 -20.81
N ASN A 84 -5.36 -10.81 -21.52
CA ASN A 84 -5.66 -10.83 -22.96
C ASN A 84 -6.99 -11.54 -23.14
N GLU A 85 -7.92 -10.89 -23.84
CA GLU A 85 -9.19 -11.46 -24.25
C GLU A 85 -9.43 -11.10 -25.72
N ASP A 86 -9.63 -12.11 -26.56
CA ASP A 86 -10.07 -11.91 -27.93
C ASP A 86 -11.54 -11.50 -27.94
N LYS A 87 -11.82 -10.29 -28.44
CA LYS A 87 -13.17 -9.69 -28.44
C LYS A 87 -14.17 -10.43 -29.33
N THR A 88 -13.70 -11.24 -30.28
CA THR A 88 -14.58 -11.96 -31.22
C THR A 88 -14.99 -13.32 -30.69
N THR A 89 -14.09 -14.00 -29.99
CA THR A 89 -14.30 -15.37 -29.49
C THR A 89 -14.51 -15.42 -27.98
N GLY A 90 -14.24 -14.33 -27.24
CA GLY A 90 -14.22 -14.28 -25.79
C GLY A 90 -13.10 -15.11 -25.15
N GLN A 91 -12.17 -15.65 -25.96
CA GLN A 91 -11.11 -16.52 -25.45
C GLN A 91 -10.03 -15.71 -24.75
N LYS A 92 -9.66 -16.18 -23.55
CA LYS A 92 -8.57 -15.62 -22.76
C LYS A 92 -7.30 -16.44 -23.00
N ASN A 93 -6.27 -15.78 -23.52
CA ASN A 93 -4.99 -16.42 -23.77
C ASN A 93 -4.02 -16.18 -22.62
N LYS A 94 -3.24 -17.21 -22.28
CA LYS A 94 -2.19 -17.12 -21.25
C LYS A 94 -1.04 -16.26 -21.78
N ILE A 95 -0.88 -15.06 -21.23
CA ILE A 95 0.29 -14.22 -21.48
C ILE A 95 1.46 -14.79 -20.67
N ARG A 96 2.57 -15.09 -21.33
CA ARG A 96 3.82 -15.43 -20.66
C ARG A 96 4.70 -14.19 -20.63
N ILE A 97 4.70 -13.50 -19.50
CA ILE A 97 5.66 -12.42 -19.23
C ILE A 97 6.96 -13.10 -18.84
N THR A 98 8.04 -12.87 -19.59
CA THR A 98 9.38 -13.31 -19.20
C THR A 98 10.09 -12.13 -18.57
N ASN A 99 10.37 -12.21 -17.28
CA ASN A 99 11.27 -11.30 -16.61
C ASN A 99 12.61 -12.02 -16.40
N ASP A 100 13.69 -11.38 -16.80
CA ASP A 100 15.02 -11.99 -16.77
C ASP A 100 15.61 -12.01 -15.35
N LYS A 101 15.05 -11.21 -14.41
CA LYS A 101 15.54 -11.09 -13.03
C LYS A 101 14.42 -10.72 -12.03
N GLY A 102 14.21 -11.56 -11.02
CA GLY A 102 13.58 -11.15 -9.75
C GLY A 102 12.16 -11.64 -9.46
N GLU A 103 11.62 -12.59 -10.22
CA GLU A 103 10.36 -13.24 -9.84
C GLU A 103 10.61 -14.40 -8.86
N LEU A 104 9.93 -14.36 -7.72
CA LEU A 104 9.81 -15.51 -6.83
C LEU A 104 8.75 -16.46 -7.42
N SER A 105 9.12 -17.70 -7.65
CA SER A 105 8.19 -18.75 -8.08
C SER A 105 7.16 -19.03 -6.98
N MET A 106 5.96 -19.50 -7.37
CA MET A 106 4.94 -19.93 -6.39
C MET A 106 5.49 -20.96 -5.38
N GLU A 107 6.42 -21.82 -5.82
CA GLU A 107 7.10 -22.79 -4.98
C GLU A 107 7.97 -22.13 -3.90
N GLU A 108 8.67 -21.02 -4.20
CA GLU A 108 9.46 -20.26 -3.22
C GLU A 108 8.58 -19.52 -2.22
N ILE A 109 7.41 -19.04 -2.65
CA ILE A 109 6.42 -18.37 -1.81
C ILE A 109 5.80 -19.37 -0.82
N GLU A 110 5.37 -20.53 -1.31
CA GLU A 110 4.78 -21.59 -0.47
C GLU A 110 5.79 -22.15 0.53
N LYS A 111 7.05 -22.31 0.11
CA LYS A 111 8.13 -22.75 0.99
C LYS A 111 8.46 -21.72 2.08
N SER A 112 8.31 -20.42 1.78
CA SER A 112 8.47 -19.35 2.76
C SER A 112 7.27 -19.22 3.72
N GLY A 113 6.06 -19.47 3.23
CA GLY A 113 4.82 -19.45 4.04
C GLY A 113 4.70 -20.62 5.04
N ASN A 114 5.33 -21.75 4.74
CA ASN A 114 5.37 -22.94 5.61
C ASN A 114 6.54 -22.94 6.62
N LEU A 115 7.31 -21.85 6.73
CA LEU A 115 8.21 -21.67 7.88
C LEU A 115 7.33 -21.48 9.13
N ASN A 116 7.19 -22.56 9.92
CA ASN A 116 6.46 -22.65 11.19
C ASN A 116 6.34 -21.30 11.93
N ILE A 117 5.22 -20.60 11.75
CA ILE A 117 4.70 -19.66 12.74
C ILE A 117 4.14 -20.52 13.88
N THR A 118 5.01 -21.26 14.55
CA THR A 118 4.76 -21.71 15.92
C THR A 118 5.08 -20.51 16.80
N MET A 119 4.24 -19.48 16.74
CA MET A 119 4.11 -18.60 17.89
C MET A 119 3.51 -19.47 18.98
N ASN A 120 4.38 -19.97 19.86
CA ASN A 120 3.94 -20.32 21.20
C ASN A 120 3.11 -19.14 21.67
N ARG A 121 1.83 -19.40 21.96
CA ARG A 121 0.90 -18.50 22.61
C ARG A 121 1.45 -18.22 24.01
N ALA A 122 2.55 -17.46 24.08
CA ALA A 122 3.06 -16.89 25.30
C ALA A 122 2.00 -15.89 25.71
N GLN A 123 1.25 -16.30 26.74
CA GLN A 123 0.33 -15.50 27.54
C GLN A 123 0.50 -13.99 27.33
N ALA A 124 -0.43 -13.39 26.61
CA ALA A 124 -0.86 -12.02 26.88
C ALA A 124 -1.62 -12.04 28.22
N ARG A 125 -0.89 -12.28 29.31
CA ARG A 125 -1.27 -11.91 30.66
C ARG A 125 -0.14 -11.04 31.18
N GLY A 126 -0.50 -9.81 31.49
CA GLY A 126 0.37 -8.75 31.97
C GLY A 126 -0.04 -7.46 31.28
N ASP A 127 -0.51 -6.42 31.94
CA ASP A 127 -0.89 -6.20 33.33
C ASP A 127 -1.76 -4.93 33.24
N GLU A 128 -2.91 -4.90 33.91
CA GLU A 128 -3.57 -3.63 34.21
C GLU A 128 -2.73 -2.94 35.30
N GLY A 129 -1.64 -2.30 34.85
CA GLY A 129 -0.68 -1.59 35.68
C GLY A 129 -0.68 -0.11 35.35
N SER A 130 -1.46 0.65 36.11
CA SER A 130 -1.45 2.10 36.24
C SER A 130 -0.03 2.70 36.19
N SER A 131 0.22 3.62 35.25
CA SER A 131 0.99 4.83 35.53
C SER A 131 0.72 5.91 34.48
N GLY A 132 0.33 7.09 34.96
CA GLY A 132 -0.13 8.21 34.16
C GLY A 132 0.92 8.83 33.25
N GLY A 133 0.41 9.42 32.17
CA GLY A 133 1.14 10.24 31.21
C GLY A 133 0.16 10.86 30.23
N GLY A 134 -0.78 11.66 30.74
CA GLY A 134 -1.75 12.37 29.92
C GLY A 134 -1.08 13.44 29.07
N TYR A 135 -1.02 13.25 27.75
CA TYR A 135 -0.74 14.34 26.82
C TYR A 135 -2.02 15.19 26.71
N ARG A 136 -2.07 16.22 27.56
CA ARG A 136 -3.09 17.27 27.50
C ARG A 136 -2.75 18.17 26.30
N CYS A 137 -3.48 18.03 25.19
CA CYS A 137 -3.50 19.08 24.18
C CYS A 137 -4.22 20.29 24.79
N GLY A 138 -3.44 21.26 25.27
CA GLY A 138 -3.95 22.54 25.71
C GLY A 138 -4.52 23.31 24.53
N GLY A 139 -5.81 23.64 24.61
CA GLY A 139 -6.39 24.69 23.79
C GLY A 139 -5.93 26.07 24.26
N GLY A 140 -5.75 26.98 23.30
CA GLY A 140 -5.49 28.40 23.49
C GLY A 140 -4.96 28.98 22.18
N GLY A 141 -5.66 29.89 21.47
CA GLY A 141 -6.94 30.53 21.77
C GLY A 141 -7.61 31.04 20.50
#